data_AF-A0A523LCM1-F1
#
_entry.id   AF-A0A523LCM1-F1
#
_cell.length_a   1.000
_cell.length_b   1.000
_cell.length_c   1.000
_cell.angle_alpha   90.00
_cell.angle_beta   90.00
_cell.angle_gamma   90.00
#
_symmetry.space_group_name_H-M   'P 1'
#
loop_
_entity.id
_entity.type
_entity.pdbx_description
1 polymer ?
#
loop_
_entity_poly.entity_id
_entity_poly.type
_entity_poly.pdbx_seq_one_letter_code
_entity_poly.pdbx_strand_id
1 'polypeptide(L)'
;MKGIRLTIAVLAMSLASGLPAGAGARDLWEQDQALQAAMQGPVDLWRARLEQSMANGPEPVRTLLDELAREKDLSDPARERVLYDFASALRVVPETESGRVALEWLRTYESKVLVPHPEAGMQYPVPLYPVSNAAQGTQNAWTYAAARRQTLELIERKSLQALDFNKSSDIAARRGAVSAFRDASRLALEALRGDLLTRTQSGPELAPVTAIVAVRLNDVELYAAVLASPDQEAALSILPGVVDAFPSDTAFQLLMVGFNNESLASASLLQMARLHGKAPAANNFLFGALYDRKLGGSAAAALAQTHDPAVVTQI
;
A
#
# COMPACT_ATOMS: atom_id res chain seq x y z
N MET A 1 1.93 -48.23 49.46
CA MET A 1 0.72 -47.86 48.69
C MET A 1 0.22 -46.50 49.17
N LYS A 2 0.50 -45.44 48.42
CA LYS A 2 -0.02 -44.08 48.67
C LYS A 2 -0.61 -43.59 47.36
N GLY A 3 -1.95 -43.60 47.27
CA GLY A 3 -2.69 -43.00 46.17
C GLY A 3 -2.95 -41.53 46.48
N ILE A 4 -2.39 -40.64 45.67
CA ILE A 4 -2.66 -39.20 45.75
C ILE A 4 -3.87 -38.93 44.85
N ARG A 5 -4.98 -38.50 45.46
CA ARG A 5 -6.16 -37.98 44.76
C ARG A 5 -5.85 -36.55 44.32
N LEU A 6 -5.89 -36.31 43.02
CA LEU A 6 -5.79 -34.96 42.44
C LEU A 6 -7.19 -34.35 42.39
N THR A 7 -7.44 -33.34 43.21
CA THR A 7 -8.66 -32.51 43.16
C THR A 7 -8.42 -31.41 42.13
N ILE A 8 -9.11 -31.45 41.00
CA ILE A 8 -9.10 -30.37 40.00
C ILE A 8 -10.07 -29.29 40.50
N ALA A 9 -9.53 -28.14 40.90
CA ALA A 9 -10.32 -26.93 41.15
C ALA A 9 -10.60 -26.24 39.81
N VAL A 10 -11.85 -26.23 39.38
CA VAL A 10 -12.32 -25.41 38.26
C VAL A 10 -12.55 -24.00 38.80
N LEU A 11 -11.64 -23.08 38.49
CA LEU A 11 -11.82 -21.66 38.74
C LEU A 11 -12.73 -21.09 37.63
N ALA A 12 -14.00 -20.89 37.94
CA ALA A 12 -14.89 -20.05 37.14
C ALA A 12 -14.53 -18.58 37.41
N MET A 13 -13.72 -17.99 36.53
CA MET A 13 -13.45 -16.55 36.54
C MET A 13 -14.51 -15.85 35.68
N SER A 14 -15.59 -15.45 36.34
CA SER A 14 -16.58 -14.51 35.82
C SER A 14 -15.96 -13.12 35.69
N LEU A 15 -15.49 -12.77 34.48
CA LEU A 15 -15.16 -11.39 34.12
C LEU A 15 -16.44 -10.63 33.79
N ALA A 16 -17.09 -10.13 34.84
CA ALA A 16 -17.99 -8.99 34.74
C ALA A 16 -17.14 -7.72 34.66
N SER A 17 -16.66 -7.36 33.47
CA SER A 17 -16.16 -6.02 33.20
C SER A 17 -17.36 -5.12 32.88
N GLY A 18 -17.69 -4.26 33.84
CA GLY A 18 -18.72 -3.25 33.71
C GLY A 18 -18.47 -2.35 32.50
N LEU A 19 -19.43 -2.34 31.58
CA LEU A 19 -19.57 -1.29 30.59
C LEU A 19 -19.91 0.01 31.33
N PRO A 20 -19.19 1.12 31.10
CA PRO A 20 -19.60 2.41 31.63
C PRO A 20 -20.95 2.77 30.99
N ALA A 21 -21.98 2.86 31.84
CA ALA A 21 -23.28 3.41 31.52
C ALA A 21 -23.11 4.91 31.18
N GLY A 22 -22.94 5.19 29.90
CA GLY A 22 -22.78 6.55 29.37
C GLY A 22 -22.61 6.62 27.84
N ALA A 23 -22.84 5.54 27.10
CA ALA A 23 -22.91 5.57 25.65
C ALA A 23 -24.35 5.91 25.25
N GLY A 24 -24.54 7.01 24.51
CA GLY A 24 -25.82 7.25 23.83
C GLY A 24 -26.20 6.02 23.02
N ALA A 25 -27.49 5.67 23.00
CA ALA A 25 -27.98 4.51 22.28
C ALA A 25 -27.46 4.57 20.83
N ARG A 26 -26.65 3.59 20.44
CA ARG A 26 -26.25 3.40 19.05
C ARG A 26 -27.40 2.68 18.37
N ASP A 27 -27.95 3.28 17.34
CA ASP A 27 -29.10 2.71 16.65
C ASP A 27 -28.58 1.67 15.66
N LEU A 28 -29.14 0.46 15.76
CA LEU A 28 -28.90 -0.61 14.81
C LEU A 28 -29.97 -0.48 13.71
N TRP A 29 -29.53 -0.25 12.49
CA TRP A 29 -30.40 -0.04 11.35
C TRP A 29 -30.37 -1.25 10.40
N GLU A 30 -31.52 -1.51 9.77
CA GLU A 30 -31.54 -2.30 8.54
C GLU A 30 -30.87 -1.49 7.42
N GLN A 31 -29.99 -2.14 6.66
CA GLN A 31 -29.09 -1.46 5.72
C GLN A 31 -29.84 -0.64 4.67
N ASP A 32 -30.88 -1.20 4.05
CA ASP A 32 -31.67 -0.52 3.01
C ASP A 32 -32.39 0.72 3.55
N GLN A 33 -32.92 0.63 4.78
CA GLN A 33 -33.60 1.76 5.42
C GLN A 33 -32.62 2.87 5.75
N ALA A 34 -31.43 2.53 6.25
CA ALA A 34 -30.38 3.49 6.57
C ALA A 34 -29.89 4.21 5.30
N LEU A 35 -29.70 3.47 4.19
CA LEU A 35 -29.32 4.04 2.90
C LEU A 35 -30.39 5.00 2.35
N GLN A 36 -31.67 4.62 2.43
CA GLN A 36 -32.78 5.49 2.01
C GLN A 36 -32.83 6.77 2.87
N ALA A 37 -32.69 6.64 4.19
CA ALA A 37 -32.66 7.78 5.11
C ALA A 37 -31.46 8.71 4.84
N ALA A 38 -30.31 8.15 4.42
CA ALA A 38 -29.11 8.91 4.07
C ALA A 38 -29.26 9.75 2.80
N MET A 39 -30.29 9.49 1.99
CA MET A 39 -30.63 10.27 0.81
C MET A 39 -31.63 11.39 1.07
N GLN A 40 -32.19 11.46 2.28
CA GLN A 40 -33.20 12.44 2.64
C GLN A 40 -32.61 13.67 3.32
N GLY A 41 -33.32 14.79 3.24
CA GLY A 41 -32.93 16.05 3.87
C GLY A 41 -31.97 16.91 3.05
N PRO A 42 -31.51 18.04 3.60
CA PRO A 42 -30.73 19.05 2.89
C PRO A 42 -29.22 18.69 2.77
N VAL A 43 -28.89 17.47 2.36
CA VAL A 43 -27.50 16.96 2.27
C VAL A 43 -26.60 17.87 1.43
N ASP A 44 -27.06 18.26 0.23
CA ASP A 44 -26.27 19.10 -0.68
C ASP A 44 -26.04 20.52 -0.15
N LEU A 45 -27.02 21.07 0.57
CA LEU A 45 -26.89 22.38 1.25
C LEU A 45 -25.78 22.32 2.29
N TRP A 46 -25.75 21.27 3.12
CA TRP A 46 -24.72 21.12 4.16
C TRP A 46 -23.34 20.90 3.58
N ARG A 47 -23.22 20.14 2.48
CA ARG A 47 -21.96 20.01 1.76
C ARG A 47 -21.44 21.36 1.27
N ALA A 48 -22.30 22.14 0.60
CA ALA A 48 -21.93 23.47 0.11
C ALA A 48 -21.54 24.43 1.25
N ARG A 49 -22.25 24.40 2.39
CA ARG A 49 -21.89 25.20 3.58
C ARG A 49 -20.52 24.79 4.13
N LEU A 50 -20.21 23.50 4.21
CA LEU A 50 -18.91 23.01 4.69
C LEU A 50 -17.77 23.46 3.78
N GLU A 51 -17.95 23.34 2.46
CA GLU A 51 -16.99 23.85 1.47
C GLU A 51 -16.77 25.36 1.61
N GLN A 52 -17.83 26.14 1.78
CA GLN A 52 -17.72 27.57 2.01
C GLN A 52 -17.02 27.90 3.35
N SER A 53 -17.32 27.14 4.41
CA SER A 53 -16.71 27.36 5.73
C SER A 53 -15.20 27.14 5.72
N MET A 54 -14.70 26.21 4.90
CA MET A 54 -13.28 25.95 4.73
C MET A 54 -12.52 27.19 4.23
N ALA A 55 -13.15 27.99 3.36
CA ALA A 55 -12.60 29.24 2.86
C ALA A 55 -12.65 30.39 3.88
N ASN A 56 -13.56 30.32 4.85
CA ASN A 56 -13.76 31.37 5.87
C ASN A 56 -12.83 31.22 7.08
N GLY A 57 -12.18 30.06 7.25
CA GLY A 57 -11.16 29.82 8.27
C GLY A 57 -11.46 28.64 9.21
N PRO A 58 -10.56 28.36 10.17
CA PRO A 58 -10.64 27.20 11.06
C PRO A 58 -11.81 27.23 12.05
N GLU A 59 -12.10 28.39 12.65
CA GLU A 59 -13.21 28.51 13.61
C GLU A 59 -14.60 28.35 12.94
N PRO A 60 -14.88 28.96 11.77
CA PRO A 60 -16.12 28.71 11.04
C PRO A 60 -16.35 27.24 10.69
N VAL A 61 -15.33 26.51 10.23
CA VAL A 61 -15.52 25.08 9.89
C VAL A 61 -15.79 24.24 11.15
N ARG A 62 -15.09 24.51 12.26
CA ARG A 62 -15.35 23.84 13.53
C ARG A 62 -16.79 24.08 14.02
N THR A 63 -17.20 25.35 14.02
CA THR A 63 -18.55 25.76 14.43
C THR A 63 -19.61 25.05 13.59
N LEU A 64 -19.40 25.00 12.27
CA LEU A 64 -20.35 24.37 11.36
C LEU A 64 -20.41 22.84 11.52
N LEU A 65 -19.28 22.19 11.82
CA LEU A 65 -19.25 20.76 12.15
C LEU A 65 -20.01 20.46 13.45
N ASP A 66 -19.85 21.31 14.47
CA ASP A 66 -20.60 21.21 15.74
C ASP A 66 -22.10 21.46 15.55
N GLU A 67 -22.49 22.40 14.68
CA GLU A 67 -23.88 22.63 14.27
C GLU A 67 -24.45 21.40 13.56
N LEU A 68 -23.75 20.90 12.53
CA LEU A 68 -24.17 19.73 11.75
C LEU A 68 -24.36 18.50 12.67
N ALA A 69 -23.48 18.29 13.64
CA ALA A 69 -23.56 17.21 14.62
C ALA A 69 -24.86 17.22 15.45
N ARG A 70 -25.50 18.38 15.58
CA ARG A 70 -26.72 18.60 16.39
C ARG A 70 -27.95 18.94 15.55
N GLU A 71 -27.79 19.00 14.23
CA GLU A 71 -28.87 19.34 13.31
C GLU A 71 -30.00 18.30 13.40
N LYS A 72 -31.21 18.77 13.68
CA LYS A 72 -32.39 17.93 13.92
C LYS A 72 -33.15 17.62 12.64
N ASP A 73 -33.02 18.47 11.63
CA ASP A 73 -33.67 18.28 10.33
C ASP A 73 -32.93 17.24 9.45
N LEU A 74 -31.76 16.78 9.90
CA LEU A 74 -31.02 15.68 9.31
C LEU A 74 -31.16 14.41 10.14
N SER A 75 -31.55 13.32 9.48
CA SER A 75 -31.45 11.98 10.05
C SER A 75 -29.99 11.63 10.32
N ASP A 76 -29.74 10.74 11.29
CA ASP A 76 -28.39 10.28 11.60
C ASP A 76 -27.66 9.70 10.36
N PRO A 77 -28.30 8.87 9.50
CA PRO A 77 -27.67 8.39 8.26
C PRO A 77 -27.32 9.51 7.28
N ALA A 78 -28.18 10.51 7.11
CA ALA A 78 -27.91 11.64 6.21
C ALA A 78 -26.76 12.51 6.73
N ARG A 79 -26.71 12.73 8.05
CA ARG A 79 -25.63 13.47 8.70
C ARG A 79 -24.28 12.77 8.52
N GLU A 80 -24.20 11.47 8.81
CA GLU A 80 -22.96 10.72 8.66
C GLU A 80 -22.49 10.64 7.21
N ARG A 81 -23.42 10.57 6.24
CA ARG A 81 -23.09 10.69 4.82
C ARG A 81 -22.43 12.02 4.50
N VAL A 82 -23.01 13.15 4.94
CA VAL A 82 -22.42 14.49 4.72
C VAL A 82 -21.00 14.54 5.29
N LEU A 83 -20.80 14.07 6.52
CA LEU A 83 -19.50 14.07 7.19
C LEU A 83 -18.48 13.16 6.49
N TYR A 84 -18.91 11.98 6.04
CA TYR A 84 -18.06 11.03 5.30
C TYR A 84 -17.65 11.59 3.93
N ASP A 85 -18.60 12.15 3.19
CA ASP A 85 -18.34 12.76 1.89
C ASP A 85 -17.38 13.95 2.05
N PHE A 86 -17.58 14.77 3.08
CA PHE A 86 -16.69 15.89 3.39
C PHE A 86 -15.28 15.41 3.75
N ALA A 87 -15.14 14.41 4.64
CA ALA A 87 -13.85 13.81 4.96
C ALA A 87 -13.14 13.26 3.71
N SER A 88 -13.89 12.63 2.81
CA SER A 88 -13.38 12.08 1.55
C SER A 88 -12.96 13.17 0.56
N ALA A 89 -13.72 14.27 0.47
CA ALA A 89 -13.40 15.41 -0.39
C ALA A 89 -12.12 16.12 0.08
N LEU A 90 -11.87 16.18 1.39
CA LEU A 90 -10.62 16.73 1.94
C LEU A 90 -9.36 15.99 1.43
N ARG A 91 -9.47 14.73 1.03
CA ARG A 91 -8.35 13.91 0.54
C ARG A 91 -7.68 14.48 -0.70
N VAL A 92 -8.43 15.15 -1.57
CA VAL A 92 -7.94 15.61 -2.88
C VAL A 92 -7.57 17.09 -2.90
N VAL A 93 -7.80 17.81 -1.81
CA VAL A 93 -7.40 19.22 -1.66
C VAL A 93 -6.09 19.34 -0.88
N PRO A 94 -5.31 20.42 -1.07
CA PRO A 94 -4.14 20.69 -0.25
C PRO A 94 -4.48 20.81 1.24
N GLU A 95 -3.54 20.41 2.08
CA GLU A 95 -3.62 20.62 3.52
C GLU A 95 -3.65 22.13 3.83
N THR A 96 -4.65 22.53 4.62
CA THR A 96 -4.85 23.91 5.11
C THR A 96 -5.12 23.88 6.62
N GLU A 97 -5.04 25.03 7.30
CA GLU A 97 -5.40 25.12 8.72
C GLU A 97 -6.85 24.69 8.98
N SER A 98 -7.80 25.20 8.18
CA SER A 98 -9.21 24.80 8.24
C SER A 98 -9.38 23.29 8.03
N GLY A 99 -8.63 22.72 7.08
CA GLY A 99 -8.64 21.29 6.82
C GLY A 99 -8.11 20.47 7.98
N ARG A 100 -7.04 20.91 8.65
CA ARG A 100 -6.51 20.24 9.85
C ARG A 100 -7.51 20.24 11.00
N VAL A 101 -8.14 21.39 11.28
CA VAL A 101 -9.17 21.50 12.32
C VAL A 101 -10.37 20.61 12.00
N ALA A 102 -10.85 20.62 10.75
CA ALA A 102 -11.92 19.74 10.31
C ALA A 102 -11.55 18.26 10.50
N LEU A 103 -10.33 17.88 10.13
CA LEU A 103 -9.87 16.50 10.20
C LEU A 103 -9.71 16.01 11.64
N GLU A 104 -9.19 16.86 12.53
CA GLU A 104 -9.10 16.57 13.96
C GLU A 104 -10.49 16.28 14.53
N TRP A 105 -11.48 17.11 14.21
CA TRP A 105 -12.87 16.90 14.61
C TRP A 105 -13.42 15.57 14.07
N LEU A 106 -13.30 15.32 12.76
CA LEU A 106 -13.86 14.14 12.09
C LEU A 106 -13.24 12.82 12.60
N ARG A 107 -11.97 12.83 13.01
CA ARG A 107 -11.31 11.64 13.59
C ARG A 107 -11.87 11.24 14.95
N THR A 108 -12.43 12.19 15.69
CA THR A 108 -13.07 11.94 17.00
C THR A 108 -14.55 11.59 16.89
N TYR A 109 -15.12 11.63 15.69
CA TYR A 109 -16.52 11.34 15.47
C TYR A 109 -16.83 9.85 15.70
N GLU A 110 -17.75 9.57 16.63
CA GLU A 110 -18.31 8.25 16.85
C GLU A 110 -19.60 8.06 16.05
N SER A 111 -19.65 7.01 15.23
CA SER A 111 -20.84 6.68 14.44
C SER A 111 -21.99 6.22 15.36
N LYS A 112 -23.17 6.76 15.07
CA LYS A 112 -24.47 6.42 15.66
C LYS A 112 -25.24 5.44 14.78
N VAL A 113 -24.91 5.37 13.49
CA VAL A 113 -25.62 4.53 12.50
C VAL A 113 -24.82 3.27 12.23
N LEU A 114 -25.21 2.18 12.87
CA LEU A 114 -24.62 0.88 12.66
C LEU A 114 -25.52 -0.02 11.83
N VAL A 115 -24.94 -0.78 10.92
CA VAL A 115 -25.61 -1.78 10.08
C VAL A 115 -24.95 -3.15 10.25
N PRO A 116 -25.66 -4.27 10.01
CA PRO A 116 -25.05 -5.60 10.05
C PRO A 116 -23.85 -5.72 9.10
N HIS A 117 -22.80 -6.43 9.55
CA HIS A 117 -21.65 -6.71 8.69
C HIS A 117 -22.03 -7.68 7.57
N PRO A 118 -21.56 -7.47 6.32
CA PRO A 118 -21.93 -8.32 5.19
C PRO A 118 -21.66 -9.82 5.39
N GLU A 119 -20.54 -10.15 6.04
CA GLU A 119 -20.11 -11.54 6.25
C GLU A 119 -20.45 -12.10 7.64
N ALA A 120 -20.63 -11.24 8.63
CA ALA A 120 -20.73 -11.62 10.05
C ALA A 120 -22.09 -11.26 10.67
N GLY A 121 -22.96 -10.64 9.87
CA GLY A 121 -24.32 -10.25 10.24
C GLY A 121 -24.36 -9.29 11.43
N MET A 122 -25.42 -9.42 12.22
CA MET A 122 -25.72 -8.54 13.36
C MET A 122 -24.77 -8.70 14.55
N GLN A 123 -23.94 -9.74 14.58
CA GLN A 123 -23.01 -9.99 15.70
C GLN A 123 -21.85 -8.99 15.74
N TYR A 124 -21.52 -8.40 14.59
CA TYR A 124 -20.41 -7.45 14.44
C TYR A 124 -20.87 -6.25 13.63
N PRO A 125 -21.75 -5.39 14.16
CA PRO A 125 -22.28 -4.27 13.39
C PRO A 125 -21.17 -3.27 13.05
N VAL A 126 -21.26 -2.68 11.86
CA VAL A 126 -20.28 -1.71 11.35
C VAL A 126 -20.94 -0.37 11.04
N PRO A 127 -20.21 0.76 11.10
CA PRO A 127 -20.73 2.04 10.65
C PRO A 127 -21.18 1.97 9.20
N LEU A 128 -22.37 2.50 8.89
CA LEU A 128 -22.80 2.65 7.50
C LEU A 128 -21.84 3.58 6.74
N TYR A 129 -21.46 4.69 7.37
CA TYR A 129 -20.48 5.64 6.86
C TYR A 129 -19.35 5.81 7.89
N PRO A 130 -18.18 5.18 7.68
CA PRO A 130 -17.10 5.21 8.67
C PRO A 130 -16.31 6.53 8.61
N VAL A 131 -16.89 7.62 9.12
CA VAL A 131 -16.36 9.00 9.07
C VAL A 131 -14.92 9.09 9.58
N SER A 132 -14.64 8.52 10.76
CA SER A 132 -13.30 8.55 11.37
C SER A 132 -12.25 7.81 10.54
N ASN A 133 -12.63 6.70 9.89
CA ASN A 133 -11.74 5.98 8.97
C ASN A 133 -11.49 6.79 7.69
N ALA A 134 -12.51 7.45 7.15
CA ALA A 134 -12.34 8.36 6.01
C ALA A 134 -11.38 9.51 6.36
N ALA A 135 -11.53 10.09 7.54
CA ALA A 135 -10.63 11.11 8.05
C ALA A 135 -9.18 10.60 8.21
N GLN A 136 -8.99 9.39 8.74
CA GLN A 136 -7.66 8.78 8.79
C GLN A 136 -7.07 8.54 7.38
N GLY A 137 -7.90 8.12 6.42
CA GLY A 137 -7.50 7.99 5.02
C GLY A 137 -7.05 9.31 4.39
N THR A 138 -7.73 10.41 4.71
CA THR A 138 -7.35 11.76 4.31
C THR A 138 -6.03 12.21 4.93
N GLN A 139 -5.83 11.99 6.24
CA GLN A 139 -4.56 12.27 6.90
C GLN A 139 -3.41 11.54 6.20
N ASN A 140 -3.59 10.24 5.93
CA ASN A 140 -2.58 9.43 5.25
C ASN A 140 -2.28 9.97 3.84
N ALA A 141 -3.30 10.45 3.11
CA ALA A 141 -3.10 11.04 1.79
C ALA A 141 -2.30 12.36 1.84
N TRP A 142 -2.57 13.22 2.81
CA TRP A 142 -1.79 14.44 3.02
C TRP A 142 -0.35 14.13 3.43
N THR A 143 -0.15 13.23 4.40
CA THR A 143 1.20 12.78 4.80
C THR A 143 1.98 12.21 3.62
N TYR A 144 1.34 11.38 2.79
CA TYR A 144 1.93 10.85 1.55
C TYR A 144 2.33 11.97 0.60
N ALA A 145 1.43 12.93 0.34
CA ALA A 145 1.67 14.01 -0.60
C ALA A 145 2.78 14.97 -0.14
N ALA A 146 2.83 15.27 1.17
CA ALA A 146 3.87 16.08 1.78
C ALA A 146 5.24 15.39 1.68
N ALA A 147 5.33 14.12 2.10
CA ALA A 147 6.57 13.34 2.01
C ALA A 147 7.06 13.20 0.56
N ARG A 148 6.15 12.92 -0.39
CA ARG A 148 6.50 12.86 -1.82
C ARG A 148 7.11 14.18 -2.31
N ARG A 149 6.50 15.32 -1.98
CA ARG A 149 6.98 16.64 -2.39
C ARG A 149 8.35 16.95 -1.80
N GLN A 150 8.50 16.75 -0.49
CA GLN A 150 9.76 16.98 0.22
C GLN A 150 10.89 16.10 -0.33
N THR A 151 10.63 14.81 -0.53
CA THR A 151 11.64 13.90 -1.10
C THR A 151 11.98 14.27 -2.53
N LEU A 152 11.00 14.65 -3.35
CA LEU A 152 11.25 15.10 -4.73
C LEU A 152 12.17 16.33 -4.73
N GLU A 153 11.91 17.31 -3.88
CA GLU A 153 12.79 18.49 -3.74
C GLU A 153 14.21 18.12 -3.32
N LEU A 154 14.37 17.15 -2.40
CA LEU A 154 15.69 16.65 -2.00
C LEU A 154 16.41 15.95 -3.15
N ILE A 155 15.69 15.15 -3.96
CA ILE A 155 16.25 14.48 -5.13
C ILE A 155 16.72 15.51 -6.16
N GLU A 156 15.89 16.50 -6.51
CA GLU A 156 16.24 17.53 -7.49
C GLU A 156 17.44 18.39 -7.05
N ARG A 157 17.63 18.56 -5.74
CA ARG A 157 18.81 19.20 -5.15
C ARG A 157 20.01 18.26 -5.01
N LYS A 158 19.89 17.00 -5.45
CA LYS A 158 20.93 15.95 -5.39
C LYS A 158 21.39 15.67 -3.96
N SER A 159 20.47 15.80 -2.99
CA SER A 159 20.77 15.58 -1.58
C SER A 159 20.64 14.11 -1.21
N LEU A 160 21.66 13.56 -0.54
CA LEU A 160 21.62 12.17 -0.03
C LEU A 160 20.56 11.95 1.05
N GLN A 161 20.03 13.03 1.65
CA GLN A 161 18.90 12.93 2.59
C GLN A 161 17.64 12.35 1.92
N ALA A 162 17.53 12.41 0.58
CA ALA A 162 16.45 11.75 -0.15
C ALA A 162 16.43 10.22 0.07
N LEU A 163 17.57 9.62 0.39
CA LEU A 163 17.72 8.18 0.61
C LEU A 163 17.33 7.75 2.03
N ASP A 164 17.08 8.68 2.94
CA ASP A 164 16.73 8.40 4.34
C ASP A 164 15.22 8.14 4.55
N PHE A 165 14.48 7.83 3.48
CA PHE A 165 13.03 7.64 3.52
C PHE A 165 12.59 6.53 4.48
N ASN A 166 13.42 5.51 4.67
CA ASN A 166 13.18 4.37 5.55
C ASN A 166 13.21 4.72 7.05
N LYS A 167 13.71 5.90 7.43
CA LYS A 167 13.77 6.34 8.83
C LYS A 167 12.40 6.72 9.40
N SER A 168 11.42 7.04 8.56
CA SER A 168 10.06 7.35 9.02
C SER A 168 9.34 6.08 9.47
N SER A 169 8.70 6.10 10.64
CA SER A 169 7.81 5.03 11.09
C SER A 169 6.44 5.06 10.41
N ASP A 170 6.05 6.19 9.82
CA ASP A 170 4.77 6.36 9.11
C ASP A 170 4.81 5.73 7.71
N ILE A 171 3.94 4.74 7.47
CA ILE A 171 3.82 4.01 6.20
C ILE A 171 3.46 4.95 5.04
N ALA A 172 2.54 5.90 5.26
CA ALA A 172 2.10 6.83 4.22
C ALA A 172 3.25 7.77 3.82
N ALA A 173 4.01 8.26 4.80
CA ALA A 173 5.21 9.05 4.54
C ALA A 173 6.26 8.26 3.74
N ARG A 174 6.57 7.03 4.15
CA ARG A 174 7.51 6.16 3.42
C ARG A 174 7.08 5.94 1.97
N ARG A 175 5.81 5.60 1.75
CA ARG A 175 5.26 5.40 0.39
C ARG A 175 5.33 6.67 -0.45
N GLY A 176 5.05 7.83 0.14
CA GLY A 176 5.16 9.13 -0.53
C GLY A 176 6.59 9.40 -1.00
N ALA A 177 7.55 9.23 -0.09
CA ALA A 177 8.97 9.41 -0.38
C ALA A 177 9.46 8.45 -1.48
N VAL A 178 9.13 7.15 -1.42
CA VAL A 178 9.47 6.18 -2.47
C VAL A 178 8.86 6.59 -3.82
N SER A 179 7.62 7.08 -3.84
CA SER A 179 6.97 7.53 -5.07
C SER A 179 7.67 8.73 -5.72
N ALA A 180 8.41 9.56 -4.98
CA ALA A 180 9.10 10.72 -5.53
C ALA A 180 10.15 10.32 -6.59
N PHE A 181 10.83 9.17 -6.39
CA PHE A 181 11.83 8.66 -7.33
C PHE A 181 11.25 8.27 -8.69
N ARG A 182 9.94 7.99 -8.77
CA ARG A 182 9.26 7.71 -10.04
C ARG A 182 9.11 8.94 -10.92
N ASP A 183 9.07 10.12 -10.31
CA ASP A 183 8.78 11.38 -11.01
C ASP A 183 9.99 12.32 -11.11
N ALA A 184 11.05 12.03 -10.34
CA ALA A 184 12.30 12.78 -10.35
C ALA A 184 12.98 12.83 -11.73
N SER A 185 13.65 13.94 -12.02
CA SER A 185 14.37 14.15 -13.26
C SER A 185 15.48 13.11 -13.44
N ARG A 186 15.73 12.71 -14.69
CA ARG A 186 16.79 11.73 -15.01
C ARG A 186 18.16 12.19 -14.49
N LEU A 187 18.49 13.47 -14.68
CA LEU A 187 19.75 14.06 -14.23
C LEU A 187 19.92 13.99 -12.70
N ALA A 188 18.85 14.21 -11.94
CA ALA A 188 18.88 14.11 -10.49
C ALA A 188 19.07 12.65 -10.03
N LEU A 189 18.38 11.70 -10.68
CA LEU A 189 18.55 10.28 -10.40
C LEU A 189 19.97 9.78 -10.72
N GLU A 190 20.55 10.22 -11.85
CA GLU A 190 21.94 9.90 -12.22
C GLU A 190 22.95 10.38 -11.17
N ALA A 191 22.71 11.55 -10.55
CA ALA A 191 23.55 12.06 -9.48
C ALA A 191 23.50 11.21 -8.19
N LEU A 192 22.40 10.50 -7.93
CA LEU A 192 22.23 9.63 -6.77
C LEU A 192 22.62 8.16 -7.04
N ARG A 193 22.89 7.81 -8.29
CA ARG A 193 23.13 6.44 -8.76
C ARG A 193 24.22 5.71 -7.96
N GLY A 194 25.39 6.35 -7.79
CA GLY A 194 26.53 5.73 -7.11
C GLY A 194 26.26 5.41 -5.64
N ASP A 195 25.58 6.33 -4.95
CA ASP A 195 25.17 6.15 -3.55
C ASP A 195 24.11 5.06 -3.40
N LEU A 196 23.12 5.01 -4.31
CA LEU A 196 22.10 3.96 -4.34
C LEU A 196 22.74 2.58 -4.53
N LEU A 197 23.67 2.44 -5.49
CA LEU A 197 24.38 1.19 -5.73
C LEU A 197 25.13 0.72 -4.47
N THR A 198 25.97 1.61 -3.92
CA THR A 198 26.82 1.29 -2.75
C THR A 198 25.99 0.90 -1.54
N ARG A 199 24.91 1.65 -1.25
CA ARG A 199 24.07 1.40 -0.08
C ARG A 199 23.18 0.16 -0.25
N THR A 200 22.66 -0.11 -1.44
CA THR A 200 21.86 -1.32 -1.70
C THR A 200 22.69 -2.60 -1.58
N GLN A 201 23.96 -2.54 -1.99
CA GLN A 201 24.91 -3.65 -1.79
C GLN A 201 25.25 -3.85 -0.30
N SER A 202 25.14 -2.81 0.51
CA SER A 202 25.43 -2.85 1.95
C SER A 202 24.22 -3.23 2.81
N GLY A 203 22.99 -3.03 2.31
CA GLY A 203 21.75 -3.31 3.03
C GLY A 203 20.51 -3.28 2.14
N PRO A 204 19.48 -4.10 2.42
CA PRO A 204 18.31 -4.24 1.55
C PRO A 204 17.34 -3.06 1.61
N GLU A 205 17.47 -2.14 2.57
CA GLU A 205 16.42 -1.16 2.86
C GLU A 205 16.15 -0.18 1.70
N LEU A 206 17.14 0.02 0.83
CA LEU A 206 17.01 0.88 -0.35
C LEU A 206 16.58 0.12 -1.61
N ALA A 207 16.50 -1.21 -1.59
CA ALA A 207 16.17 -2.00 -2.76
C ALA A 207 14.88 -1.54 -3.48
N PRO A 208 13.79 -1.14 -2.79
CA PRO A 208 12.58 -0.64 -3.47
C PRO A 208 12.81 0.66 -4.27
N VAL A 209 13.64 1.56 -3.77
CA VAL A 209 13.98 2.80 -4.50
C VAL A 209 15.00 2.52 -5.60
N THR A 210 16.00 1.69 -5.32
CA THR A 210 17.00 1.28 -6.30
C THR A 210 16.35 0.58 -7.48
N ALA A 211 15.33 -0.25 -7.25
CA ALA A 211 14.50 -0.85 -8.29
C ALA A 211 13.87 0.19 -9.22
N ILE A 212 13.24 1.21 -8.64
CA ILE A 212 12.62 2.32 -9.41
C ILE A 212 13.68 3.04 -10.25
N VAL A 213 14.83 3.35 -9.64
CA VAL A 213 15.90 4.10 -10.33
C VAL A 213 16.57 3.25 -11.41
N ALA A 214 16.78 1.95 -11.17
CA ALA A 214 17.31 1.01 -12.15
C ALA A 214 16.46 0.99 -13.42
N VAL A 215 15.13 0.90 -13.27
CA VAL A 215 14.17 0.94 -14.38
C VAL A 215 14.20 2.30 -15.08
N ARG A 216 14.16 3.41 -14.32
CA ARG A 216 14.14 4.78 -14.88
C ARG A 216 15.39 5.12 -15.69
N LEU A 217 16.54 4.59 -15.29
CA LEU A 217 17.82 4.86 -15.94
C LEU A 217 18.21 3.79 -16.96
N ASN A 218 17.53 2.64 -16.97
CA ASN A 218 17.98 1.39 -17.62
C ASN A 218 19.42 1.03 -17.20
N ASP A 219 19.66 1.03 -15.88
CA ASP A 219 21.00 0.87 -15.33
C ASP A 219 21.30 -0.57 -14.96
N VAL A 220 22.22 -1.20 -15.69
CA VAL A 220 22.58 -2.62 -15.52
C VAL A 220 23.11 -2.91 -14.11
N GLU A 221 23.93 -2.03 -13.54
CA GLU A 221 24.53 -2.27 -12.21
C GLU A 221 23.48 -2.18 -11.11
N LEU A 222 22.55 -1.22 -11.20
CA LEU A 222 21.45 -1.12 -10.25
C LEU A 222 20.47 -2.29 -10.39
N TYR A 223 20.18 -2.75 -11.61
CA TYR A 223 19.38 -3.97 -11.83
C TYR A 223 20.05 -5.18 -11.15
N ALA A 224 21.35 -5.37 -11.37
CA ALA A 224 22.09 -6.47 -10.76
C ALA A 224 22.09 -6.39 -9.23
N ALA A 225 22.30 -5.20 -8.67
CA ALA A 225 22.28 -4.98 -7.22
C ALA A 225 20.92 -5.30 -6.58
N VAL A 226 19.82 -4.93 -7.24
CA VAL A 226 18.47 -5.24 -6.76
C VAL A 226 18.16 -6.73 -6.89
N LEU A 227 18.50 -7.37 -8.00
CA LEU A 227 18.27 -8.82 -8.19
C LEU A 227 19.09 -9.68 -7.21
N ALA A 228 20.28 -9.21 -6.82
CA ALA A 228 21.10 -9.86 -5.80
C ALA A 228 20.66 -9.54 -4.35
N SER A 229 19.74 -8.59 -4.15
CA SER A 229 19.28 -8.18 -2.82
C SER A 229 18.40 -9.25 -2.18
N PRO A 230 18.42 -9.39 -0.83
CA PRO A 230 17.47 -10.25 -0.13
C PRO A 230 16.04 -9.66 -0.07
N ASP A 231 15.82 -8.42 -0.50
CA ASP A 231 14.47 -7.85 -0.64
C ASP A 231 13.76 -8.47 -1.86
N GLN A 232 12.98 -9.52 -1.60
CA GLN A 232 12.28 -10.28 -2.62
C GLN A 232 11.22 -9.44 -3.35
N GLU A 233 10.53 -8.53 -2.67
CA GLU A 233 9.48 -7.72 -3.27
C GLU A 233 10.08 -6.76 -4.32
N ALA A 234 11.15 -6.07 -3.94
CA ALA A 234 11.87 -5.18 -4.86
C ALA A 234 12.45 -5.95 -6.05
N ALA A 235 13.08 -7.10 -5.82
CA ALA A 235 13.69 -7.89 -6.88
C ALA A 235 12.68 -8.50 -7.85
N LEU A 236 11.57 -9.05 -7.34
CA LEU A 236 10.47 -9.53 -8.18
C LEU A 236 9.82 -8.41 -9.00
N SER A 237 9.79 -7.17 -8.48
CA SER A 237 9.16 -6.05 -9.19
C SER A 237 9.87 -5.64 -10.47
N ILE A 238 11.19 -5.84 -10.58
CA ILE A 238 11.98 -5.44 -11.75
C ILE A 238 12.26 -6.60 -12.72
N LEU A 239 12.22 -7.83 -12.23
CA LEU A 239 12.58 -9.03 -12.99
C LEU A 239 11.82 -9.16 -14.34
N PRO A 240 10.49 -8.90 -14.42
CA PRO A 240 9.75 -8.98 -15.69
C PRO A 240 10.21 -7.99 -16.75
N GLY A 241 10.80 -6.85 -16.35
CA GLY A 241 11.26 -5.80 -17.26
C GLY A 241 12.64 -6.06 -17.88
N VAL A 242 13.41 -7.02 -17.37
CA VAL A 242 14.81 -7.26 -17.77
C VAL A 242 14.96 -7.54 -19.27
N VAL A 243 14.11 -8.41 -19.82
CA VAL A 243 14.17 -8.82 -21.23
C VAL A 243 13.77 -7.68 -22.18
N ASP A 244 12.88 -6.79 -21.74
CA ASP A 244 12.39 -5.68 -22.54
C ASP A 244 13.33 -4.46 -22.46
N ALA A 245 14.07 -4.32 -21.35
CA ALA A 245 14.95 -3.18 -21.11
C ALA A 245 16.36 -3.33 -21.70
N PHE A 246 16.84 -4.56 -21.94
CA PHE A 246 18.24 -4.82 -22.30
C PHE A 246 18.42 -5.75 -23.50
N PRO A 247 19.55 -5.64 -24.24
CA PRO A 247 19.94 -6.64 -25.23
C PRO A 247 20.02 -8.05 -24.64
N SER A 248 19.79 -9.07 -25.46
CA SER A 248 19.62 -10.47 -25.02
C SER A 248 20.76 -10.99 -24.13
N ASP A 249 22.02 -10.64 -24.43
CA ASP A 249 23.17 -11.10 -23.64
C ASP A 249 23.21 -10.45 -22.25
N THR A 250 22.95 -9.15 -22.17
CA THR A 250 22.86 -8.42 -20.90
C THR A 250 21.65 -8.86 -20.09
N ALA A 251 20.49 -9.05 -20.74
CA ALA A 251 19.30 -9.58 -20.11
C ALA A 251 19.56 -10.97 -19.53
N PHE A 252 20.21 -11.87 -20.29
CA PHE A 252 20.59 -13.19 -19.80
C PHE A 252 21.51 -13.10 -18.57
N GLN A 253 22.54 -12.25 -18.58
CA GLN A 253 23.43 -12.06 -17.44
C GLN A 253 22.68 -11.57 -16.19
N LEU A 254 21.77 -10.62 -16.33
CA LEU A 254 20.93 -10.14 -15.22
C LEU A 254 19.99 -11.23 -14.69
N LEU A 255 19.36 -12.01 -15.58
CA LEU A 255 18.53 -13.14 -15.19
C LEU A 255 19.35 -14.23 -14.49
N MET A 256 20.63 -14.39 -14.82
CA MET A 256 21.54 -15.28 -14.08
C MET A 256 21.83 -14.75 -12.67
N VAL A 257 21.95 -13.43 -12.48
CA VAL A 257 22.04 -12.84 -11.13
C VAL A 257 20.77 -13.16 -10.33
N GLY A 258 19.60 -12.95 -10.93
CA GLY A 258 18.32 -13.32 -10.32
C GLY A 258 18.21 -14.82 -10.05
N PHE A 259 18.70 -15.67 -10.95
CA PHE A 259 18.68 -17.12 -10.78
C PHE A 259 19.48 -17.58 -9.55
N ASN A 260 20.63 -16.94 -9.30
CA ASN A 260 21.47 -17.24 -8.15
C ASN A 260 20.87 -16.79 -6.81
N ASN A 261 19.78 -16.01 -6.85
CA ASN A 261 18.95 -15.71 -5.68
C ASN A 261 17.84 -16.77 -5.58
N GLU A 262 17.90 -17.64 -4.57
CA GLU A 262 17.01 -18.82 -4.45
C GLU A 262 15.51 -18.42 -4.51
N SER A 263 15.15 -17.28 -3.93
CA SER A 263 13.78 -16.76 -3.93
C SER A 263 13.27 -16.29 -5.31
N LEU A 264 14.19 -16.11 -6.27
CA LEU A 264 13.91 -15.63 -7.63
C LEU A 264 14.23 -16.67 -8.70
N ALA A 265 14.82 -17.81 -8.35
CA ALA A 265 15.32 -18.80 -9.29
C ALA A 265 14.25 -19.25 -10.31
N SER A 266 13.08 -19.67 -9.84
CA SER A 266 11.96 -20.07 -10.69
C SER A 266 11.46 -18.94 -11.59
N ALA A 267 11.33 -17.73 -11.05
CA ALA A 267 10.84 -16.58 -11.82
C ALA A 267 11.87 -16.15 -12.89
N SER A 268 13.16 -16.27 -12.59
CA SER A 268 14.25 -15.97 -13.52
C SER A 268 14.26 -16.95 -14.68
N LEU A 269 14.05 -18.25 -14.43
CA LEU A 269 13.90 -19.26 -15.49
C LEU A 269 12.73 -18.93 -16.43
N LEU A 270 11.57 -18.56 -15.88
CA LEU A 270 10.42 -18.15 -16.68
C LEU A 270 10.74 -16.95 -17.59
N GLN A 271 11.47 -15.95 -17.08
CA GLN A 271 11.88 -14.82 -17.91
C GLN A 271 12.95 -15.20 -18.95
N MET A 272 13.84 -16.15 -18.66
CA MET A 272 14.85 -16.63 -19.62
C MET A 272 14.20 -17.25 -20.85
N ALA A 273 13.03 -17.88 -20.73
CA ALA A 273 12.29 -18.41 -21.89
C ALA A 273 11.92 -17.32 -22.90
N ARG A 274 11.74 -16.07 -22.48
CA ARG A 274 11.47 -14.94 -23.40
C ARG A 274 12.69 -14.56 -24.25
N LEU A 275 13.87 -15.06 -23.90
CA LEU A 275 15.10 -14.93 -24.70
C LEU A 275 15.27 -16.07 -25.72
N HIS A 276 14.31 -16.99 -25.80
CA HIS A 276 14.35 -18.10 -26.74
C HIS A 276 14.52 -17.60 -28.19
N GLY A 277 15.44 -18.23 -28.92
CA GLY A 277 15.80 -17.86 -30.29
C GLY A 277 16.62 -16.57 -30.41
N LYS A 278 16.81 -15.82 -29.31
CA LYS A 278 17.57 -14.56 -29.27
C LYS A 278 18.89 -14.69 -28.50
N ALA A 279 18.97 -15.62 -27.54
CA ALA A 279 20.18 -15.91 -26.78
C ALA A 279 20.40 -17.44 -26.67
N PRO A 280 21.35 -18.02 -27.43
CA PRO A 280 21.65 -19.45 -27.35
C PRO A 280 22.05 -19.90 -25.94
N ALA A 281 22.72 -19.04 -25.17
CA ALA A 281 23.10 -19.31 -23.79
C ALA A 281 21.88 -19.54 -22.88
N ALA A 282 20.79 -18.78 -23.07
CA ALA A 282 19.56 -18.94 -22.30
C ALA A 282 18.89 -20.28 -22.60
N ASN A 283 18.85 -20.68 -23.88
CA ASN A 283 18.32 -21.98 -24.28
C ASN A 283 19.10 -23.13 -23.65
N ASN A 284 20.44 -23.12 -23.81
CA ASN A 284 21.30 -24.16 -23.24
C ASN A 284 21.14 -24.25 -21.72
N PHE A 285 21.01 -23.11 -21.04
CA PHE A 285 20.80 -23.06 -19.61
C PHE A 285 19.46 -23.67 -19.19
N LEU A 286 18.36 -23.32 -19.88
CA LEU A 286 17.02 -23.86 -19.60
C LEU A 286 16.96 -25.39 -19.79
N PHE A 287 17.55 -25.92 -20.86
CA PHE A 287 17.64 -27.36 -21.07
C PHE A 287 18.51 -28.05 -20.02
N GLY A 288 19.62 -27.43 -19.61
CA GLY A 288 20.44 -27.92 -18.51
C GLY A 288 19.67 -27.97 -17.18
N ALA A 289 18.84 -26.96 -16.91
CA ALA A 289 18.05 -26.85 -15.69
C ALA A 289 16.93 -27.90 -15.58
N LEU A 290 16.53 -28.59 -16.66
CA LEU A 290 15.56 -29.69 -16.61
C LEU A 290 16.02 -30.84 -15.71
N TYR A 291 17.33 -31.06 -15.62
CA TYR A 291 17.93 -32.12 -14.81
C TYR A 291 18.10 -31.72 -13.33
N ASP A 292 17.80 -30.47 -12.97
CA ASP A 292 17.83 -30.02 -11.58
C ASP A 292 16.60 -30.55 -10.82
N ARG A 293 16.84 -31.24 -9.71
CA ARG A 293 15.77 -31.85 -8.90
C ARG A 293 14.81 -30.82 -8.29
N LYS A 294 15.28 -29.63 -7.96
CA LYS A 294 14.48 -28.56 -7.37
C LYS A 294 13.80 -27.70 -8.45
N LEU A 295 14.51 -27.41 -9.54
CA LEU A 295 14.09 -26.40 -10.52
C LEU A 295 13.63 -26.97 -11.87
N GLY A 296 13.76 -28.27 -12.10
CA GLY A 296 13.39 -28.91 -13.37
C GLY A 296 11.94 -28.69 -13.78
N GLY A 297 11.00 -28.66 -12.81
CA GLY A 297 9.60 -28.30 -13.08
C GLY A 297 9.42 -26.86 -13.56
N SER A 298 10.15 -25.90 -12.98
CA SER A 298 10.14 -24.50 -13.40
C SER A 298 10.79 -24.33 -14.78
N ALA A 299 11.88 -25.05 -15.05
CA ALA A 299 12.54 -25.07 -16.36
C ALA A 299 11.63 -25.66 -17.45
N ALA A 300 10.92 -26.75 -17.16
CA ALA A 300 9.95 -27.35 -18.07
C ALA A 300 8.78 -26.39 -18.35
N ALA A 301 8.26 -25.72 -17.32
CA ALA A 301 7.22 -24.70 -17.47
C ALA A 301 7.69 -23.52 -18.32
N ALA A 302 8.92 -23.04 -18.10
CA ALA A 302 9.53 -21.97 -18.89
C ALA A 302 9.66 -22.36 -20.37
N LEU A 303 10.20 -23.55 -20.65
CA LEU A 303 10.33 -24.09 -22.00
C LEU A 303 8.98 -24.25 -22.70
N ALA A 304 7.95 -24.73 -21.99
CA ALA A 304 6.60 -24.87 -22.55
C ALA A 304 5.98 -23.52 -22.98
N GLN A 305 6.34 -22.41 -22.33
CA GLN A 305 5.84 -21.07 -22.70
C GLN A 305 6.43 -20.52 -24.00
N THR A 306 7.53 -21.10 -24.51
CA THR A 306 8.12 -20.67 -25.79
C THR A 306 7.23 -21.03 -26.98
N HIS A 307 6.32 -21.99 -26.81
CA HIS A 307 5.48 -22.57 -27.87
C HIS A 307 6.25 -23.05 -29.10
N ASP A 308 7.56 -23.30 -28.98
CA ASP A 308 8.38 -23.82 -30.08
C ASP A 308 8.26 -25.35 -30.15
N PRO A 309 7.74 -25.92 -31.27
CA PRO A 309 7.69 -27.37 -31.47
C PRO A 309 9.06 -28.05 -31.36
N ALA A 310 10.16 -27.35 -31.67
CA ALA A 310 11.51 -27.90 -31.58
C ALA A 310 11.91 -28.20 -30.12
N VAL A 311 11.36 -27.47 -29.16
CA VAL A 311 11.58 -27.72 -27.73
C VAL A 311 10.97 -29.05 -27.30
N VAL A 312 9.80 -29.41 -27.84
CA VAL A 312 9.14 -30.71 -27.57
C VAL A 312 9.95 -31.87 -28.12
N THR A 313 10.70 -31.68 -29.21
CA THR A 313 11.54 -32.73 -29.81
C THR A 313 12.91 -32.93 -29.14
N GLN A 314 13.33 -32.01 -28.27
CA GLN A 314 14.63 -32.04 -27.58
C GLN A 314 14.55 -32.51 -26.11
N ILE A 315 13.33 -32.68 -25.59
CA ILE A 315 13.04 -33.25 -24.27
C ILE A 315 12.78 -34.75 -24.44
#